data_AF-A0A931S8L0-F1
#
_entry.id   AF-A0A931S8L0-F1
#
_cell.length_a   1.000
_cell.length_b   1.000
_cell.length_c   1.000
_cell.angle_alpha   90.00
_cell.angle_beta   90.00
_cell.angle_gamma   90.00
#
_symmetry.space_group_name_H-M   'P 1'
#
loop_
_entity.id
_entity.type
_entity.pdbx_description
1 polymer ?
#
loop_
_entity_poly.entity_id
_entity_poly.type
_entity_poly.pdbx_seq_one_letter_code
_entity_poly.pdbx_strand_id
1 'polypeptide(L)' 'MEENPKKPSDKRLVYTDEASVVKLAREKGFSDEQIVLELTRGSDYQECLAIARRYAPILGIKVSEFMVIAHRRRR' A
#
# COMPACT_ATOMS: atom_id res chain seq x y z
N MET A 1 24.97 -37.51 -14.60
CA MET A 1 25.27 -36.47 -13.60
C MET A 1 24.37 -35.31 -13.93
N GLU A 2 23.19 -35.28 -13.33
CA GLU A 2 22.18 -34.25 -13.58
C GLU A 2 22.39 -33.16 -12.53
N GLU A 3 23.03 -32.08 -12.95
CA GLU A 3 23.25 -30.92 -12.11
C GLU A 3 21.90 -30.22 -11.91
N ASN A 4 21.33 -30.36 -10.72
CA ASN A 4 20.11 -29.66 -10.31
C ASN A 4 20.50 -28.25 -9.84
N PRO A 5 20.25 -27.17 -10.60
CA PRO A 5 20.46 -25.84 -10.08
C PRO A 5 19.38 -25.53 -9.03
N LYS A 6 19.84 -25.53 -7.76
CA LYS A 6 19.15 -24.97 -6.59
C LYS A 6 18.40 -23.68 -7.00
N LYS A 7 17.07 -23.72 -7.05
CA LYS A 7 16.26 -22.49 -7.15
C LYS A 7 16.53 -21.65 -5.90
N PRO A 8 17.04 -20.42 -6.04
CA PRO A 8 17.33 -19.58 -4.89
C PRO A 8 16.03 -19.17 -4.19
N SER A 9 16.06 -19.35 -2.88
CA SER A 9 15.04 -19.06 -1.88
C SER A 9 14.55 -17.61 -1.93
N ASP A 10 13.25 -17.43 -1.65
CA ASP A 10 12.61 -16.30 -0.98
C ASP A 10 13.36 -14.96 -0.93
N LYS A 11 13.62 -14.38 -2.11
CA LYS A 11 13.91 -12.95 -2.25
C LYS A 11 12.83 -12.31 -3.09
N ARG A 12 11.61 -12.29 -2.56
CA ARG A 12 10.64 -11.24 -2.89
C ARG A 12 11.16 -9.92 -2.31
N LEU A 13 12.24 -9.42 -2.90
CA LEU A 13 12.45 -7.98 -3.02
C LEU A 13 11.35 -7.49 -3.97
N VAL A 14 10.10 -7.52 -3.50
CA VAL A 14 9.04 -6.77 -4.15
C VAL A 14 9.34 -5.33 -3.78
N TYR A 15 10.23 -4.71 -4.55
CA TYR A 15 10.13 -3.28 -4.79
C TYR A 15 8.81 -3.08 -5.57
N THR A 16 7.67 -3.34 -4.93
CA THR A 16 6.36 -3.08 -5.50
C THR A 16 6.23 -1.57 -5.53
N ASP A 17 5.85 -1.06 -6.69
CA ASP A 17 5.52 0.34 -6.99
C ASP A 17 4.89 1.10 -5.81
N GLU A 18 4.04 0.42 -5.04
CA GLU A 18 3.32 0.89 -3.86
C GLU A 18 4.22 1.49 -2.76
N ALA A 19 5.34 0.84 -2.41
CA ALA A 19 6.26 1.36 -1.38
C ALA A 19 7.00 2.62 -1.87
N SER A 20 7.35 2.65 -3.15
CA SER A 20 7.95 3.81 -3.80
C SER A 20 6.96 4.98 -3.88
N VAL A 21 5.68 4.72 -4.15
CA VAL A 21 4.61 5.71 -4.14
C VAL A 21 4.48 6.35 -2.76
N VAL A 22 4.41 5.53 -1.70
CA VAL A 22 4.32 6.04 -0.31
C VAL A 22 5.57 6.83 0.06
N LYS A 23 6.77 6.33 -0.28
CA LYS A 23 8.03 7.03 -0.04
C LYS A 23 8.06 8.40 -0.73
N LEU A 24 7.73 8.44 -2.02
CA LEU A 24 7.70 9.68 -2.81
C LEU A 24 6.67 10.68 -2.27
N ALA A 25 5.50 10.21 -1.85
CA ALA A 25 4.48 11.07 -1.27
C ALA A 25 4.96 11.69 0.06
N ARG A 26 5.63 10.90 0.91
CA ARG A 26 6.26 11.39 2.15
C ARG A 26 7.39 12.39 1.87
N GLU A 27 8.24 12.14 0.87
CA GLU A 27 9.28 13.08 0.43
C GLU A 27 8.69 14.40 -0.08
N LYS A 28 7.47 14.36 -0.65
CA LYS A 28 6.70 15.54 -1.05
C LYS A 28 5.92 16.20 0.11
N GLY A 29 6.09 15.72 1.34
CA GLY A 29 5.45 16.29 2.54
C GLY A 29 4.00 15.88 2.76
N PHE A 30 3.50 14.83 2.09
CA PHE A 30 2.17 14.32 2.35
C PHE A 30 2.14 13.56 3.69
N SER A 31 1.15 13.86 4.52
CA SER A 31 0.80 13.04 5.69
C SER A 31 0.21 11.70 5.26
N ASP A 32 0.30 10.69 6.13
CA ASP A 32 -0.30 9.38 5.85
C ASP A 32 -1.82 9.49 5.59
N GLU A 33 -2.53 10.39 6.29
CA GLU A 33 -3.95 10.69 6.01
C GLU A 33 -4.17 11.23 4.59
N GLN A 34 -3.35 12.17 4.13
CA GLN A 34 -3.44 12.68 2.75
C GLN A 34 -3.10 11.60 1.70
N ILE A 35 -2.14 10.72 2.00
CA ILE A 35 -1.79 9.61 1.11
C ILE A 35 -2.99 8.65 0.97
N VAL A 36 -3.62 8.27 2.09
CA VAL A 36 -4.83 7.42 2.06
C VAL A 36 -5.95 8.08 1.25
N LEU A 37 -6.19 9.37 1.46
CA LEU A 37 -7.24 10.11 0.76
C LEU A 37 -7.01 10.20 -0.75
N GLU A 38 -5.76 10.39 -1.20
CA GLU A 38 -5.48 10.38 -2.64
C GLU A 38 -5.47 8.98 -3.26
N LEU A 39 -5.00 7.97 -2.53
CA LEU A 39 -5.04 6.58 -3.01
C LEU A 39 -6.47 6.10 -3.25
N THR A 40 -7.42 6.57 -2.44
CA THR A 40 -8.84 6.14 -2.46
C THR A 40 -9.77 7.10 -3.18
N ARG A 41 -9.23 8.15 -3.82
CA ARG A 41 -10.04 9.18 -4.45
C ARG A 41 -10.84 8.61 -5.63
N GLY A 42 -12.16 8.72 -5.53
CA GLY A 42 -13.08 8.20 -6.55
C GLY A 42 -13.32 6.70 -6.50
N SER A 43 -12.67 5.98 -5.58
CA SER A 43 -12.85 4.55 -5.40
C SER A 43 -14.14 4.22 -4.64
N ASP A 44 -14.78 3.10 -4.97
CA ASP A 44 -15.85 2.53 -4.18
C ASP A 44 -15.32 1.81 -2.92
N TYR A 45 -16.23 1.26 -2.10
CA TYR A 45 -15.84 0.58 -0.87
C TYR A 45 -14.97 -0.66 -1.11
N GLN A 46 -15.26 -1.46 -2.14
CA GLN A 46 -14.51 -2.69 -2.44
C GLN A 46 -13.12 -2.36 -2.96
N GLU A 47 -13.02 -1.36 -3.82
CA GLU A 47 -11.76 -0.80 -4.31
C GLU A 47 -10.93 -0.23 -3.15
N CYS A 48 -11.54 0.56 -2.26
CA CYS A 48 -10.87 1.08 -1.06
C CYS A 48 -10.33 -0.05 -0.18
N LEU A 49 -11.10 -1.13 0.01
CA LEU A 49 -10.67 -2.26 0.81
C LEU A 49 -9.50 -3.02 0.16
N ALA A 50 -9.50 -3.15 -1.16
CA ALA A 50 -8.39 -3.74 -1.92
C ALA A 50 -7.12 -2.88 -1.85
N ILE A 51 -7.24 -1.56 -1.89
CA ILE A 51 -6.13 -0.62 -1.70
C ILE A 51 -5.61 -0.70 -0.25
N ALA A 52 -6.51 -0.68 0.74
CA ALA A 52 -6.16 -0.72 2.15
C ALA A 52 -5.33 -1.96 2.51
N ARG A 53 -5.69 -3.14 2.00
CA ARG A 53 -4.93 -4.38 2.24
C ARG A 53 -3.48 -4.33 1.73
N ARG A 54 -3.21 -3.52 0.71
CA ARG A 54 -1.89 -3.38 0.08
C ARG A 54 -1.07 -2.27 0.75
N TYR A 55 -1.69 -1.11 0.98
CA TYR A 55 -1.00 0.09 1.45
C TYR A 55 -0.98 0.26 2.98
N ALA A 56 -1.93 -0.31 3.73
CA ALA A 56 -1.94 -0.17 5.19
C ALA A 56 -0.67 -0.74 5.87
N PRO A 57 -0.13 -1.93 5.47
CA PRO A 57 1.13 -2.42 6.00
C PRO A 57 2.33 -1.51 5.68
N ILE A 58 2.31 -0.84 4.51
CA ILE A 58 3.37 0.06 4.06
C ILE A 58 3.34 1.38 4.85
N LEU A 59 2.13 1.89 5.11
CA LEU A 59 1.90 3.09 5.90
C LEU A 59 2.11 2.84 7.40
N GLY A 60 2.09 1.58 7.85
CA GLY A 60 2.25 1.20 9.26
C GLY A 60 0.96 1.34 10.07
N ILE A 61 -0.20 1.31 9.42
CA ILE A 61 -1.53 1.43 10.06
C ILE A 61 -2.36 0.18 9.84
N LYS A 62 -3.43 0.02 10.62
CA LYS A 62 -4.38 -1.10 10.42
C LYS A 62 -5.26 -0.85 9.20
N VAL A 63 -5.70 -1.93 8.53
CA VAL A 63 -6.69 -1.83 7.43
C VAL A 63 -7.96 -1.11 7.88
N SER A 64 -8.44 -1.37 9.11
CA SER A 64 -9.60 -0.68 9.67
C SER A 64 -9.39 0.83 9.80
N GLU A 65 -8.20 1.25 10.21
CA GLU A 65 -7.83 2.66 10.37
C GLU A 65 -7.71 3.36 9.01
N PHE A 66 -7.06 2.70 8.05
CA PHE A 66 -7.03 3.14 6.66
C PHE A 66 -8.45 3.38 6.12
N MET A 67 -9.37 2.43 6.35
CA MET A 67 -10.76 2.55 5.89
C MET A 67 -11.50 3.71 6.58
N VAL A 68 -11.27 3.94 7.88
CA VAL A 68 -11.84 5.11 8.59
C VAL A 68 -11.37 6.41 7.95
N ILE A 69 -10.08 6.52 7.64
CA ILE A 69 -9.51 7.71 6.99
C ILE A 69 -10.10 7.90 5.59
N ALA A 70 -10.13 6.84 4.77
CA ALA A 70 -10.64 6.89 3.39
C ALA A 70 -12.10 7.40 3.31
N HIS A 71 -12.90 7.16 4.34
CA HIS A 71 -14.31 7.56 4.38
C HIS A 71 -14.54 8.90 5.10
N ARG A 72 -13.51 9.52 5.66
CA ARG A 72 -13.61 10.75 6.48
C ARG A 72 -14.05 11.98 5.67
N ARG A 73 -13.76 12.02 4.36
CA ARG A 73 -14.14 13.11 3.43
C ARG A 73 -15.53 12.97 2.81
N ARG A 74 -16.28 11.88 3.08
CA ARG A 74 -17.65 11.70 2.56
C ARG A 74 -18.74 12.29 3.46
N ARG A 75 -18.39 13.17 4.40
CA ARG A 75 -19.32 13.87 5.28
C ARG A 75 -19.30 15.37 5.02
#